data_AF-A0A2G2DMY1-F1
#
_entry.id   AF-A0A2G2DMY1-F1
#
_cell.length_a   1.000
_cell.length_b   1.000
_cell.length_c   1.000
_cell.angle_alpha   90.00
_cell.angle_beta   90.00
_cell.angle_gamma   90.00
#
_symmetry.space_group_name_H-M   'P 1'
#
loop_
_entity.id
_entity.type
_entity.pdbx_description
1 polymer ?
#
loop_
_entity_poly.entity_id
_entity_poly.type
_entity_poly.pdbx_seq_one_letter_code
_entity_poly.pdbx_strand_id
1 'polypeptide(L)'
;MGKEKKTMIDEIELYVQYAVQEKDLEKARYVLSLYKDNERVLRLIREYYTILPEAREEPIHKLSCLMEQGGVGLFVVVCTSYSYLYVVSVEEIVLLGEYREDVPLELLAFFQYSSQDAFLKDCPAVEELVAYPRGEVDTASICPACGVADGEEHLLGCVVELCPWCAGTLSKCNCRFEQLKVEELEDESQLETFSDLLSAKGRIRFCKEQNLAYPGTSEGLDIVEDKKD
;
A
#
# COMPACT_ATOMS: atom_id res chain seq x y z
N MET A 1 17.04 12.27 -8.10
CA MET A 1 15.68 12.58 -7.59
C MET A 1 14.78 12.81 -8.78
N GLY A 2 13.76 11.96 -8.97
CA GLY A 2 12.81 12.09 -10.09
C GLY A 2 12.02 13.40 -10.01
N LYS A 3 11.63 13.93 -11.17
CA LYS A 3 10.93 15.22 -11.30
C LYS A 3 9.62 15.24 -10.49
N GLU A 4 8.88 14.13 -10.50
CA GLU A 4 7.59 13.97 -9.80
C GLU A 4 7.74 14.01 -8.27
N LYS A 5 8.71 13.28 -7.71
CA LYS A 5 9.02 13.28 -6.28
C LYS A 5 9.38 14.66 -5.74
N LYS A 6 10.13 15.44 -6.52
CA LYS A 6 10.44 16.84 -6.16
C LYS A 6 9.17 17.69 -6.10
N THR A 7 8.31 17.58 -7.11
CA THR A 7 7.03 18.29 -7.15
C THR A 7 6.14 17.94 -5.96
N MET A 8 6.11 16.66 -5.54
CA MET A 8 5.35 16.23 -4.36
C MET A 8 5.88 16.85 -3.07
N ILE A 9 7.20 16.90 -2.88
CA ILE A 9 7.80 17.55 -1.69
C ILE A 9 7.46 19.03 -1.66
N ASP A 10 7.62 19.74 -2.78
CA ASP A 10 7.31 21.18 -2.88
C ASP A 10 5.82 21.45 -2.57
N GLU A 11 4.92 20.55 -3.01
CA GLU A 11 3.48 20.62 -2.72
C GLU A 11 3.17 20.37 -1.24
N ILE A 12 3.78 19.35 -0.63
CA ILE A 12 3.64 19.09 0.82
C ILE A 12 4.15 20.29 1.62
N GLU A 13 5.30 20.87 1.25
CA GLU A 13 5.82 22.06 1.92
C GLU A 13 4.84 23.24 1.86
N LEU A 14 4.14 23.41 0.75
CA LEU A 14 3.09 24.41 0.62
C LEU A 14 1.92 24.11 1.57
N TYR A 15 1.43 22.86 1.62
CA TYR A 15 0.34 22.51 2.52
C TYR A 15 0.71 22.67 3.98
N VAL A 16 1.91 22.25 4.39
CA VAL A 16 2.42 22.45 5.75
C VAL A 16 2.39 23.92 6.17
N GLN A 17 2.69 24.86 5.26
CA GLN A 17 2.66 26.29 5.56
C GLN A 17 1.26 26.82 5.92
N TYR A 18 0.21 26.21 5.37
CA TYR A 18 -1.18 26.61 5.64
C TYR A 18 -1.89 25.73 6.68
N ALA A 19 -1.37 24.54 6.92
CA ALA A 19 -1.97 23.52 7.77
C ALA A 19 -1.37 23.44 9.18
N VAL A 20 -0.30 24.18 9.46
CA VAL A 20 0.43 24.11 10.74
C VAL A 20 0.75 25.52 11.23
N GLN A 21 0.60 25.73 12.54
CA GLN A 21 0.98 26.99 13.18
C GLN A 21 2.47 27.31 12.98
N GLU A 22 2.80 28.60 12.81
CA GLU A 22 4.16 29.06 12.49
C GLU A 22 5.25 28.51 13.45
N LYS A 23 4.94 28.45 14.75
CA LYS A 23 5.84 27.94 15.81
C LYS A 23 6.20 26.46 15.65
N ASP A 24 5.41 25.70 14.91
CA ASP A 24 5.51 24.25 14.77
C ASP A 24 5.93 23.81 13.35
N LEU A 25 6.11 24.76 12.42
CA LEU A 25 6.52 24.49 11.04
C LEU A 25 7.85 23.72 10.95
N GLU A 26 8.81 24.02 11.82
CA GLU A 26 10.10 23.33 11.83
C GLU A 26 9.96 21.84 12.15
N LYS A 27 9.00 21.47 13.01
CA LYS A 27 8.74 20.07 13.38
C LYS A 27 8.16 19.30 12.21
N ALA A 28 7.17 19.88 11.52
CA ALA A 28 6.58 19.30 10.32
C ALA A 28 7.62 19.12 9.20
N ARG A 29 8.45 20.14 8.95
CA ARG A 29 9.54 20.08 7.96
C ARG A 29 10.59 19.04 8.31
N TYR A 30 10.88 18.86 9.60
CA TYR A 30 11.80 17.80 10.04
C TYR A 30 11.29 16.42 9.64
N VAL A 31 10.02 16.10 9.89
CA VAL A 31 9.41 14.82 9.47
C VAL A 31 9.49 14.64 7.96
N LEU A 32 9.16 15.68 7.18
CA LEU A 32 9.27 15.64 5.72
C LEU A 32 10.71 15.32 5.28
N SER A 33 11.72 15.89 5.94
CA SER A 33 13.13 15.63 5.62
C SER A 33 13.56 14.18 5.90
N LEU A 34 12.96 13.53 6.91
CA LEU A 34 13.25 12.14 7.27
C LEU A 34 12.74 11.15 6.21
N TYR A 35 11.60 11.47 5.60
CA TYR A 35 10.89 10.59 4.66
C TYR A 35 10.95 11.10 3.22
N LYS A 36 11.77 12.11 2.92
CA LYS A 36 11.95 12.66 1.57
C LYS A 36 12.26 11.60 0.52
N ASP A 37 12.79 10.44 0.94
CA ASP A 37 13.16 9.35 0.05
C ASP A 37 12.13 8.22 -0.07
N ASN A 38 11.06 8.28 0.71
CA ASN A 38 10.05 7.24 0.78
C ASN A 38 8.72 7.73 0.18
N GLU A 39 8.45 7.35 -1.07
CA GLU A 39 7.28 7.82 -1.82
C GLU A 39 5.94 7.44 -1.16
N ARG A 40 5.82 6.20 -0.66
CA ARG A 40 4.62 5.74 0.04
C ARG A 40 4.30 6.61 1.25
N VAL A 41 5.32 6.94 2.05
CA VAL A 41 5.17 7.80 3.22
C VAL A 41 4.91 9.25 2.82
N LEU A 42 5.54 9.76 1.75
CA LEU A 42 5.25 11.10 1.24
C LEU A 42 3.80 11.24 0.79
N ARG A 43 3.23 10.23 0.12
CA ARG A 43 1.80 10.22 -0.23
C ARG A 43 0.92 10.31 1.02
N LEU A 44 1.24 9.58 2.09
CA LEU A 44 0.51 9.63 3.37
C LEU A 44 0.62 11.02 4.04
N ILE A 45 1.82 11.59 4.07
CA ILE A 45 2.04 12.95 4.60
C ILE A 45 1.23 13.98 3.80
N ARG A 46 1.24 13.87 2.47
CA ARG A 46 0.46 14.71 1.57
C ARG A 46 -1.03 14.59 1.86
N GLU A 47 -1.55 13.38 2.00
CA GLU A 47 -2.97 13.14 2.27
C GLU A 47 -3.40 13.83 3.57
N TYR A 48 -2.64 13.65 4.66
CA TYR A 48 -2.91 14.30 5.94
C TYR A 48 -2.97 15.84 5.82
N TYR A 49 -1.98 16.47 5.19
CA TYR A 49 -1.95 17.94 5.08
C TYR A 49 -2.91 18.49 4.02
N THR A 50 -3.39 17.65 3.10
CA THR A 50 -4.43 18.03 2.12
C THR A 50 -5.80 18.03 2.77
N ILE A 51 -6.09 17.01 3.58
CA ILE A 51 -7.38 16.81 4.26
C ILE A 51 -7.10 16.65 5.75
N LEU A 52 -6.93 17.79 6.44
CA LEU A 52 -6.70 17.81 7.88
C LEU A 52 -7.87 17.12 8.60
N PRO A 53 -7.61 16.05 9.37
CA PRO A 53 -8.63 15.43 10.20
C PRO A 53 -9.26 16.47 11.14
N GLU A 54 -10.57 16.61 11.05
CA GLU A 54 -11.35 17.60 11.81
C GLU A 54 -10.85 19.06 11.69
N ALA A 55 -10.18 19.41 10.59
CA ALA A 55 -9.56 20.71 10.36
C ALA A 55 -8.56 21.14 11.47
N ARG A 56 -7.93 20.18 12.13
CA ARG A 56 -6.96 20.43 13.22
C ARG A 56 -5.58 20.74 12.63
N GLU A 57 -5.08 21.95 12.88
CA GLU A 57 -3.79 22.44 12.39
C GLU A 57 -2.59 21.90 13.20
N GLU A 58 -2.38 20.58 13.19
CA GLU A 58 -1.29 19.94 13.93
C GLU A 58 -0.14 19.45 13.03
N PRO A 59 1.12 19.62 13.46
CA PRO A 59 2.25 18.98 12.79
C PRO A 59 2.22 17.46 13.03
N ILE A 60 2.57 16.71 11.99
CA ILE A 60 2.98 15.31 12.15
C ILE A 60 4.32 15.28 12.88
N HIS A 61 4.45 14.44 13.92
CA HIS A 61 5.71 14.19 14.64
C HIS A 61 6.31 12.83 14.32
N LYS A 62 5.45 11.82 14.14
CA LYS A 62 5.89 10.42 13.98
C LYS A 62 4.89 9.67 13.11
N LEU A 63 5.41 8.78 12.29
CA LEU A 63 4.66 7.82 11.50
C LEU A 63 5.05 6.43 11.98
N SER A 64 4.09 5.55 12.16
CA SER A 64 4.31 4.15 12.54
C SER A 64 3.50 3.26 11.62
N CYS A 65 4.03 2.09 11.25
CA CYS A 65 3.26 1.06 10.59
C CYS A 65 3.01 -0.05 11.60
N LEU A 66 1.74 -0.35 11.89
CA LEU A 66 1.36 -1.38 12.86
C LEU A 66 1.53 -2.77 12.24
N MET A 67 1.16 -2.89 10.97
CA MET A 67 1.12 -4.14 10.23
C MET A 67 1.01 -3.85 8.74
N GLU A 68 1.53 -4.79 7.95
CA GLU A 68 1.37 -4.81 6.51
C GLU A 68 0.95 -6.21 6.09
N GLN A 69 0.01 -6.28 5.15
CA GLN A 69 -0.45 -7.52 4.56
C GLN A 69 -0.91 -7.25 3.13
N GLY A 70 -0.44 -8.04 2.17
CA GLY A 70 -0.94 -7.96 0.80
C GLY A 70 -0.66 -6.61 0.13
N GLY A 71 0.44 -5.92 0.48
CA GLY A 71 0.77 -4.58 -0.01
C GLY A 71 -0.07 -3.45 0.59
N VAL A 72 -0.98 -3.76 1.50
CA VAL A 72 -1.79 -2.81 2.27
C VAL A 72 -1.20 -2.69 3.67
N GLY A 73 -0.99 -1.46 4.12
CA GLY A 73 -0.40 -1.18 5.43
C GLY A 73 -1.33 -0.35 6.29
N LEU A 74 -1.32 -0.63 7.58
CA LEU A 74 -2.08 0.11 8.58
C LEU A 74 -1.12 1.06 9.32
N PHE A 75 -1.23 2.36 9.01
CA PHE A 75 -0.33 3.39 9.50
C PHE A 75 -0.97 4.25 10.59
N VAL A 76 -0.17 4.61 11.60
CA VAL A 76 -0.53 5.62 12.59
C VAL A 76 0.24 6.90 12.30
N VAL A 77 -0.50 7.99 12.10
CA VAL A 77 0.03 9.36 11.99
C VAL A 77 -0.10 10.01 13.37
N VAL A 78 1.02 10.21 14.05
CA VAL A 78 1.06 10.80 15.40
C VAL A 78 1.32 12.30 15.27
N CYS A 79 0.38 13.09 15.79
CA CYS A 79 0.40 14.54 15.84
C CYS A 79 0.61 15.03 17.28
N THR A 80 0.46 16.34 17.53
CA THR A 80 0.74 16.92 18.85
C THR A 80 -0.24 16.44 19.91
N SER A 81 -1.53 16.45 19.60
CA SER A 81 -2.58 16.11 20.56
C SER A 81 -3.33 14.85 20.17
N TYR A 82 -3.30 14.48 18.89
CA TYR A 82 -4.06 13.36 18.35
C TYR A 82 -3.16 12.39 17.58
N SER A 83 -3.68 11.18 17.37
CA SER A 83 -3.07 10.19 16.50
C SER A 83 -4.16 9.58 15.65
N TYR A 84 -3.89 9.37 14.36
CA TYR A 84 -4.88 8.94 13.40
C TYR A 84 -4.46 7.65 12.73
N LEU A 85 -5.45 6.80 12.42
CA LEU A 85 -5.24 5.53 11.75
C LEU A 85 -5.56 5.66 10.26
N TYR A 86 -4.64 5.22 9.41
CA TYR A 86 -4.75 5.25 7.96
C TYR A 86 -4.52 3.88 7.36
N VAL A 87 -5.29 3.55 6.32
CA VAL A 87 -4.98 2.43 5.42
C VAL A 87 -4.22 2.99 4.22
N VAL A 88 -3.09 2.37 3.88
CA VAL A 88 -2.20 2.81 2.81
C VAL A 88 -1.91 1.66 1.85
N SER A 89 -2.34 1.81 0.60
CA SER A 89 -2.02 0.91 -0.51
C SER A 89 -1.30 1.66 -1.65
N VAL A 90 -0.98 0.93 -2.72
CA VAL A 90 -0.42 1.54 -3.95
C VAL A 90 -1.42 2.50 -4.59
N GLU A 91 -2.72 2.19 -4.51
CA GLU A 91 -3.77 2.95 -5.17
C GLU A 91 -4.28 4.10 -4.28
N GLU A 92 -4.60 3.82 -3.02
CA GLU A 92 -5.33 4.74 -2.16
C GLU A 92 -4.73 4.89 -0.75
N ILE A 93 -5.05 6.02 -0.14
CA ILE A 93 -4.77 6.32 1.27
C ILE A 93 -6.08 6.79 1.90
N VAL A 94 -6.53 6.11 2.94
CA VAL A 94 -7.84 6.34 3.56
C VAL A 94 -7.66 6.57 5.05
N LEU A 95 -8.18 7.69 5.57
CA LEU A 95 -8.31 7.95 7.00
C LEU A 95 -9.44 7.07 7.56
N LEU A 96 -9.14 6.28 8.59
CA LEU A 96 -10.15 5.49 9.31
C LEU A 96 -10.76 6.25 10.49
N GLY A 97 -9.98 7.10 11.15
CA GLY A 97 -10.39 7.82 12.36
C GLY A 97 -9.22 8.02 13.32
N GLU A 98 -9.53 8.30 14.59
CA GLU A 98 -8.50 8.38 15.62
C GLU A 98 -7.93 7.00 15.96
N TYR A 99 -6.66 6.96 16.36
CA TYR A 99 -5.99 5.72 16.69
C TYR A 99 -6.62 5.06 17.92
N ARG A 100 -6.91 3.76 17.80
CA ARG A 100 -7.60 2.91 18.79
C ARG A 100 -9.12 3.12 18.89
N GLU A 101 -9.71 3.91 17.99
CA GLU A 101 -11.16 3.91 17.79
C GLU A 101 -11.62 2.74 16.89
N ASP A 102 -12.92 2.66 16.65
CA ASP A 102 -13.57 1.56 15.93
C ASP A 102 -13.04 1.42 14.50
N VAL A 103 -12.54 0.23 14.18
CA VAL A 103 -12.12 -0.14 12.82
C VAL A 103 -13.18 -1.05 12.20
N PRO A 104 -13.56 -0.84 10.93
CA PRO A 104 -14.49 -1.73 10.23
C PRO A 104 -14.08 -3.20 10.32
N LEU A 105 -15.03 -4.10 10.62
CA LEU A 105 -14.77 -5.54 10.80
C LEU A 105 -14.14 -6.19 9.57
N GLU A 106 -14.51 -5.73 8.36
CA GLU A 106 -13.95 -6.23 7.10
C GLU A 106 -12.44 -5.93 7.00
N LEU A 107 -12.00 -4.74 7.43
CA LEU A 107 -10.58 -4.38 7.47
C LEU A 107 -9.84 -5.16 8.56
N LEU A 108 -10.47 -5.36 9.73
CA LEU A 108 -9.88 -6.20 10.78
C LEU A 108 -9.71 -7.64 10.29
N ALA A 109 -10.71 -8.20 9.62
CA ALA A 109 -10.66 -9.54 9.06
C ALA A 109 -9.55 -9.66 8.00
N PHE A 110 -9.36 -8.63 7.17
CA PHE A 110 -8.24 -8.58 6.21
C PHE A 110 -6.89 -8.73 6.93
N PHE A 111 -6.68 -8.01 8.04
CA PHE A 111 -5.46 -8.13 8.87
C PHE A 111 -5.49 -9.31 9.86
N GLN A 112 -6.36 -10.30 9.65
CA GLN A 112 -6.48 -11.53 10.46
C GLN A 112 -6.94 -11.32 11.91
N TYR A 113 -7.63 -10.21 12.19
CA TYR A 113 -8.28 -9.95 13.47
C TYR A 113 -9.76 -10.32 13.43
N SER A 114 -10.21 -11.04 14.46
CA SER A 114 -11.61 -11.46 14.59
C SER A 114 -12.51 -10.42 15.27
N SER A 115 -11.93 -9.38 15.89
CA SER A 115 -12.66 -8.35 16.62
C SER A 115 -11.77 -7.14 16.94
N GLN A 116 -12.41 -6.01 17.25
CA GLN A 116 -11.76 -4.79 17.73
C GLN A 116 -10.90 -5.08 18.99
N ASP A 117 -11.41 -5.86 19.93
CA ASP A 117 -10.68 -6.21 21.16
C ASP A 117 -9.41 -7.04 20.89
N ALA A 118 -9.42 -7.88 19.86
CA ALA A 118 -8.23 -8.62 19.45
C ALA A 118 -7.18 -7.68 18.86
N PHE A 119 -7.61 -6.76 18.00
CA PHE A 119 -6.75 -5.74 17.41
C PHE A 119 -6.12 -4.81 18.45
N LEU A 120 -6.92 -4.32 19.40
CA LEU A 120 -6.45 -3.38 20.44
C LEU A 120 -5.44 -3.98 21.42
N LYS A 121 -5.37 -5.31 21.54
CA LYS A 121 -4.36 -6.01 22.37
C LYS A 121 -2.97 -5.95 21.76
N ASP A 122 -2.90 -5.96 20.43
CA ASP A 122 -1.64 -5.93 19.69
C ASP A 122 -1.21 -4.49 19.36
N CYS A 123 -2.15 -3.54 19.47
CA CYS A 123 -1.88 -2.11 19.31
C CYS A 123 -1.22 -1.54 20.58
N PRO A 124 0.02 -1.02 20.52
CA PRO A 124 0.67 -0.40 21.68
C PRO A 124 0.13 1.01 21.96
N ALA A 125 0.54 1.60 23.08
CA ALA A 125 0.28 3.02 23.36
C ALA A 125 1.05 3.93 22.37
N VAL A 126 0.59 5.17 22.18
CA VAL A 126 1.18 6.11 21.19
C VAL A 126 2.67 6.36 21.46
N GLU A 127 3.07 6.39 22.73
CA GLU A 127 4.44 6.60 23.19
C GLU A 127 5.35 5.42 22.83
N GLU A 128 4.78 4.22 22.78
CA GLU A 128 5.47 2.95 22.51
C GLU A 128 5.56 2.64 21.02
N LEU A 129 4.81 3.35 20.17
CA LEU A 129 4.86 3.18 18.71
C LEU A 129 6.28 3.42 18.17
N VAL A 130 6.80 2.41 17.46
CA VAL A 130 8.09 2.47 16.79
C VAL A 130 7.95 3.29 15.50
N ALA A 131 8.89 4.22 15.28
CA ALA A 131 8.90 5.03 14.08
C ALA A 131 9.14 4.17 12.83
N TYR A 132 8.38 4.44 11.76
CA TYR A 132 8.53 3.74 10.49
C TYR A 132 9.96 3.94 9.94
N PRO A 133 10.60 2.88 9.40
CA PRO A 133 11.98 2.95 8.93
C PRO A 133 12.22 4.09 7.94
N ARG A 134 13.39 4.73 8.08
CA ARG A 134 13.84 5.82 7.21
C ARG A 134 14.62 5.25 6.03
N GLY A 135 14.51 5.89 4.88
CA GLY A 135 15.26 5.54 3.67
C GLY A 135 14.38 5.01 2.54
N GLU A 136 15.03 4.67 1.43
CA GLU A 136 14.38 4.03 0.29
C GLU A 136 13.94 2.62 0.67
N VAL A 137 12.68 2.29 0.41
CA VAL A 137 12.21 0.92 0.42
C VAL A 137 12.75 0.26 -0.84
N ASP A 138 13.27 -0.96 -0.74
CA ASP A 138 13.70 -1.72 -1.91
C ASP A 138 12.48 -2.07 -2.78
N THR A 139 12.17 -1.20 -3.73
CA THR A 139 11.02 -1.35 -4.64
C THR A 139 11.24 -2.47 -5.65
N ALA A 140 12.47 -2.95 -5.85
CA ALA A 140 12.74 -4.08 -6.74
C ALA A 140 12.15 -5.39 -6.20
N SER A 141 11.91 -5.45 -4.89
CA SER A 141 11.33 -6.61 -4.20
C SER A 141 9.83 -6.45 -3.94
N ILE A 142 9.16 -5.53 -4.64
CA ILE A 142 7.72 -5.24 -4.50
C ILE A 142 7.03 -5.32 -5.86
N CYS A 143 5.81 -5.88 -5.89
CA CYS A 143 4.98 -5.89 -7.09
C CYS A 143 4.52 -4.45 -7.41
N PRO A 144 4.80 -3.93 -8.62
CA PRO A 144 4.43 -2.56 -8.98
C PRO A 144 2.92 -2.38 -9.17
N ALA A 145 2.17 -3.47 -9.35
CA ALA A 145 0.73 -3.41 -9.57
C ALA A 145 -0.06 -3.37 -8.25
N CYS A 146 0.24 -4.25 -7.30
CA CYS A 146 -0.53 -4.35 -6.05
C CYS A 146 0.29 -4.11 -4.77
N GLY A 147 1.59 -3.87 -4.86
CA GLY A 147 2.43 -3.48 -3.72
C GLY A 147 2.87 -4.60 -2.78
N VAL A 148 2.61 -5.87 -3.12
CA VAL A 148 3.03 -7.01 -2.29
C VAL A 148 4.53 -7.23 -2.34
N ALA A 149 5.12 -7.63 -1.22
CA ALA A 149 6.54 -7.92 -1.13
C ALA A 149 6.90 -9.31 -1.71
N ASP A 150 8.16 -9.52 -2.04
CA ASP A 150 8.71 -10.81 -2.48
C ASP A 150 8.38 -11.90 -1.45
N GLY A 151 7.79 -13.00 -1.94
CA GLY A 151 7.33 -14.11 -1.11
C GLY A 151 5.92 -13.97 -0.52
N GLU A 152 5.21 -12.86 -0.76
CA GLU A 152 3.80 -12.69 -0.36
C GLU A 152 2.83 -13.09 -1.48
N GLU A 153 1.58 -13.37 -1.13
CA GLU A 153 0.52 -13.58 -2.12
C GLU A 153 -0.01 -12.24 -2.63
N HIS A 154 -0.30 -12.16 -3.93
CA HIS A 154 -0.88 -10.97 -4.53
C HIS A 154 -2.25 -10.61 -3.93
N LEU A 155 -2.64 -9.34 -4.03
CA LEU A 155 -4.05 -8.96 -3.92
C LEU A 155 -4.83 -9.64 -5.05
N LEU A 156 -5.98 -10.26 -4.72
CA LEU A 156 -6.80 -10.96 -5.71
C LEU A 156 -7.16 -10.02 -6.86
N GLY A 157 -6.88 -10.44 -8.09
CA GLY A 157 -7.13 -9.64 -9.30
C GLY A 157 -5.92 -8.85 -9.79
N CYS A 158 -4.78 -8.89 -9.09
CA CYS A 158 -3.54 -8.29 -9.56
C CYS A 158 -3.17 -8.78 -10.98
N VAL A 159 -2.80 -7.84 -11.85
CA VAL A 159 -2.46 -8.13 -13.25
C VAL A 159 -1.14 -8.88 -13.45
N VAL A 160 -0.34 -9.01 -12.39
CA VAL A 160 0.93 -9.77 -12.39
C VAL A 160 0.74 -11.16 -11.79
N GLU A 161 -0.35 -11.40 -11.05
CA GLU A 161 -0.58 -12.67 -10.37
C GLU A 161 -0.65 -13.84 -11.36
N LEU A 162 0.08 -14.92 -11.05
CA LEU A 162 0.11 -16.14 -11.85
C LEU A 162 -0.92 -17.16 -11.35
N CYS A 163 -1.62 -17.78 -12.29
CA CYS A 163 -2.62 -18.80 -12.05
C CYS A 163 -1.96 -20.12 -11.59
N PRO A 164 -2.34 -20.70 -10.45
CA PRO A 164 -1.74 -21.95 -9.96
C PRO A 164 -2.15 -23.20 -10.75
N TRP A 165 -3.12 -23.08 -11.67
CA TRP A 165 -3.55 -24.19 -12.53
C TRP A 165 -2.83 -24.22 -13.88
N CYS A 166 -2.60 -23.06 -14.50
CA CYS A 166 -2.05 -22.98 -15.86
C CYS A 166 -0.76 -22.15 -15.99
N ALA A 167 -0.30 -21.53 -14.90
CA ALA A 167 0.85 -20.61 -14.85
C ALA A 167 0.75 -19.35 -15.74
N GLY A 168 -0.36 -19.15 -16.45
CA GLY A 168 -0.66 -17.87 -17.12
C GLY A 168 -1.11 -16.80 -16.13
N THR A 169 -1.22 -15.55 -16.59
CA THR A 169 -1.72 -14.45 -15.74
C THR A 169 -3.17 -14.70 -15.30
N LEU A 170 -3.43 -14.69 -14.00
CA LEU A 170 -4.73 -15.01 -13.40
C LEU A 170 -5.85 -14.11 -13.93
N SER A 171 -5.58 -12.80 -14.02
CA SER A 171 -6.49 -11.79 -14.56
C SER A 171 -6.78 -11.93 -16.07
N LYS A 172 -6.13 -12.85 -16.78
CA LYS A 172 -6.37 -13.11 -18.22
C LYS A 172 -6.73 -14.56 -18.55
N CYS A 173 -6.57 -15.49 -17.61
CA CYS A 173 -6.82 -16.90 -17.88
C CYS A 173 -8.31 -17.29 -17.71
N ASN A 174 -8.75 -18.30 -18.44
CA ASN A 174 -10.11 -18.83 -18.32
C ASN A 174 -10.31 -19.74 -17.10
N CYS A 175 -9.23 -20.14 -16.40
CA CYS A 175 -9.33 -21.01 -15.23
C CYS A 175 -10.26 -20.43 -14.15
N ARG A 176 -10.33 -19.09 -14.02
CA ARG A 176 -11.27 -18.43 -13.08
C ARG A 176 -12.74 -18.77 -13.32
N PHE A 177 -13.11 -18.98 -14.58
CA PHE A 177 -14.45 -19.35 -15.01
C PHE A 177 -14.64 -20.86 -14.93
N GLU A 178 -13.66 -21.63 -15.42
CA GLU A 178 -13.70 -23.09 -15.46
C GLU A 178 -13.78 -23.73 -14.07
N GLN A 179 -13.07 -23.19 -13.07
CA GLN A 179 -13.09 -23.72 -11.70
C GLN A 179 -14.45 -23.51 -11.03
N LEU A 180 -15.11 -22.39 -11.32
CA LEU A 180 -16.44 -22.06 -10.81
C LEU A 180 -17.58 -22.65 -11.66
N LYS A 181 -17.27 -23.10 -12.88
CA LYS A 181 -18.23 -23.58 -13.89
C LYS A 181 -19.26 -22.50 -14.26
N VAL A 182 -18.78 -21.27 -14.40
CA VAL A 182 -19.54 -20.11 -14.85
C VAL A 182 -18.93 -19.59 -16.15
N GLU A 183 -19.68 -18.80 -16.92
CA GLU A 183 -19.16 -18.14 -18.12
C GLU A 183 -18.52 -16.78 -17.78
N GLU A 184 -19.03 -16.12 -16.75
CA GLU A 184 -18.52 -14.85 -16.24
C GLU A 184 -18.69 -14.73 -14.72
N LEU A 185 -17.94 -13.79 -14.12
CA LEU A 185 -18.03 -13.44 -12.71
C LEU A 185 -18.94 -12.22 -12.59
N GLU A 186 -20.13 -12.40 -12.02
CA GLU A 186 -21.19 -11.39 -11.94
C GLU A 186 -21.33 -10.77 -10.54
N ASP A 187 -20.92 -11.49 -9.49
CA ASP A 187 -21.18 -11.09 -8.11
C ASP A 187 -20.01 -11.39 -7.14
N GLU A 188 -20.08 -10.76 -5.97
CA GLU A 188 -19.09 -10.89 -4.91
C GLU A 188 -19.01 -12.30 -4.32
N SER A 189 -20.12 -13.04 -4.27
CA SER A 189 -20.13 -14.41 -3.72
C SER A 189 -19.34 -15.39 -4.59
N GLN A 190 -19.36 -15.18 -5.91
CA GLN A 190 -18.53 -15.92 -6.85
C GLN A 190 -17.04 -15.58 -6.66
N LEU A 191 -16.71 -14.31 -6.39
CA LEU A 191 -15.34 -13.89 -6.08
C LEU A 191 -14.82 -14.49 -4.78
N GLU A 192 -15.64 -14.52 -3.73
CA GLU A 192 -15.32 -15.17 -2.46
C GLU A 192 -15.06 -16.67 -2.67
N THR A 193 -15.99 -17.36 -3.35
CA THR A 193 -15.84 -18.78 -3.67
C THR A 193 -14.57 -19.04 -4.48
N PHE A 194 -14.23 -18.15 -5.41
CA PHE A 194 -13.02 -18.26 -6.21
C PHE A 194 -11.75 -18.06 -5.38
N SER A 195 -11.76 -17.07 -4.47
CA SER A 195 -10.68 -16.83 -3.52
C SER A 195 -10.41 -18.07 -2.67
N ASP A 196 -11.46 -18.76 -2.19
CA ASP A 196 -11.35 -20.00 -1.43
C ASP A 196 -10.72 -21.13 -2.26
N LEU A 197 -11.14 -21.30 -3.52
CA LEU A 197 -10.58 -22.30 -4.42
C LEU A 197 -9.09 -22.05 -4.72
N LEU A 198 -8.72 -20.79 -4.95
CA LEU A 198 -7.34 -20.37 -5.14
C LEU A 198 -6.48 -20.68 -3.91
N SER A 199 -7.00 -20.32 -2.73
CA SER A 199 -6.32 -20.54 -1.45
C SER A 199 -6.13 -22.03 -1.18
N ALA A 200 -7.17 -22.83 -1.42
CA ALA A 200 -7.11 -24.29 -1.28
C ALA A 200 -6.14 -24.95 -2.28
N LYS A 201 -6.02 -24.41 -3.49
CA LYS A 201 -5.05 -24.87 -4.49
C LYS A 201 -3.60 -24.52 -4.11
N GLY A 202 -3.42 -23.44 -3.36
CA GLY A 202 -2.14 -22.82 -3.05
C GLY A 202 -1.78 -21.78 -4.11
N ARG A 203 -1.85 -20.50 -3.72
CA ARG A 203 -1.52 -19.39 -4.62
C ARG A 203 -0.01 -19.29 -4.83
N ILE A 204 0.38 -18.84 -6.01
CA ILE A 204 1.78 -18.60 -6.34
C ILE A 204 2.16 -17.25 -5.72
N ARG A 205 3.15 -17.28 -4.83
CA ARG A 205 3.70 -16.09 -4.20
C ARG A 205 4.45 -15.24 -5.22
N PHE A 206 4.41 -13.93 -5.02
CA PHE A 206 5.14 -12.96 -5.81
C PHE A 206 6.63 -13.26 -5.73
N CYS A 207 7.30 -13.21 -6.87
CA CYS A 207 8.75 -13.09 -6.91
C CYS A 207 9.16 -11.99 -7.88
N LYS A 208 10.27 -11.30 -7.58
CA LYS A 208 10.75 -10.17 -8.41
C LYS A 208 10.93 -10.50 -9.90
N GLU A 209 11.22 -11.76 -10.25
CA GLU A 209 11.36 -12.22 -11.64
C GLU A 209 10.03 -12.25 -12.40
N GLN A 210 8.89 -12.21 -11.70
CA GLN A 210 7.55 -12.12 -12.28
C GLN A 210 7.19 -10.69 -12.70
N ASN A 211 7.99 -9.68 -12.35
CA ASN A 211 7.73 -8.32 -12.80
C ASN A 211 7.70 -8.28 -14.33
N LEU A 212 6.56 -7.85 -14.87
CA LEU A 212 6.39 -7.62 -16.28
C LEU A 212 7.45 -6.60 -16.71
N ALA A 213 8.48 -7.06 -17.41
CA ALA A 213 9.37 -6.16 -18.12
C ALA A 213 8.51 -5.36 -19.09
N TYR A 214 8.47 -4.05 -18.94
CA TYR A 214 7.97 -3.17 -20.00
C TYR A 214 8.76 -3.47 -21.27
N PRO A 215 8.13 -3.50 -22.47
CA PRO A 215 8.87 -3.53 -23.72
C PRO A 215 9.95 -2.43 -23.71
N GLY A 216 11.21 -2.80 -23.87
CA GLY A 216 12.38 -1.92 -23.75
C GLY A 216 13.10 -1.89 -22.41
N THR A 217 12.64 -2.63 -21.39
CA THR A 217 13.29 -2.74 -20.06
C THR A 217 13.85 -4.13 -19.75
N SER A 218 13.63 -5.10 -20.64
CA SER A 218 14.32 -6.38 -20.56
C SER A 218 15.78 -6.20 -21.01
N GLU A 219 16.73 -6.83 -20.30
CA GLU A 219 18.10 -6.95 -20.80
C GLU A 219 18.10 -7.86 -22.05
N GLY A 220 17.81 -7.27 -23.22
CA GLY A 220 18.27 -7.80 -24.50
C GLY A 220 17.37 -8.75 -25.27
N LEU A 221 16.03 -8.58 -25.26
CA LEU A 221 15.17 -9.30 -26.21
C LEU A 221 14.47 -8.42 -27.26
N ASP A 222 14.61 -7.10 -27.20
CA ASP A 222 13.94 -6.16 -28.13
C ASP A 222 14.81 -5.68 -29.31
N ILE A 223 15.98 -6.28 -29.54
CA ILE A 223 16.75 -5.99 -30.76
C ILE A 223 16.15 -6.80 -31.91
N VAL A 224 15.12 -6.24 -32.55
CA VAL A 224 14.73 -6.64 -33.88
C VAL A 224 15.85 -6.16 -34.81
N GLU A 225 16.72 -7.06 -35.23
CA GLU A 225 17.72 -6.77 -36.27
C GLU A 225 16.97 -6.38 -37.55
N ASP A 226 16.95 -5.07 -37.86
CA ASP A 226 16.60 -4.56 -39.18
C ASP A 226 17.66 -5.06 -40.19
N LYS A 227 17.42 -6.24 -40.76
CA LYS A 227 18.08 -6.65 -41.99
C LYS A 227 17.56 -5.78 -43.12
N LYS A 228 18.31 -4.74 -43.46
CA LYS A 228 18.20 -4.07 -44.75
C LYS A 228 18.99 -4.88 -45.78
N ASP A 229 18.25 -5.50 -46.70
CA ASP A 229 18.73 -5.86 -48.03
C ASP A 229 18.97 -4.60 -48.89
#